data_AF-J4I3Y7-F1
#
_entry.id   AF-J4I3Y7-F1
#
_cell.length_a   1.000
_cell.length_b   1.000
_cell.length_c   1.000
_cell.angle_alpha   90.00
_cell.angle_beta   90.00
_cell.angle_gamma   90.00
#
_symmetry.space_group_name_H-M   'P 1'
#
loop_
_entity.id
_entity.type
_entity.pdbx_description
1 polymer ?
#
loop_
_entity_poly.entity_id
_entity_poly.type
_entity_poly.pdbx_seq_one_letter_code
_entity_poly.pdbx_strand_id
1 'polypeptide(L)'
;MGYQLWHNIPTVGTTDAPDIASRLTQLAHLCMEIQSSIQLAEETVKKWNKGNFIEHSPGQKVWLGATNLKGLHPKAKLGLKCYGPFTIDQKLSPVVYHLKLPPKWKIHPVFHTGLLYPYSETTMHRKNDLQPPPELIKNQEEFEIERIIDLKTVGK
;
A
#
# COMPACT_ATOMS: atom_id res chain seq x y z
N MET A 1 45.09 58.90 16.25
CA MET A 1 44.39 57.59 16.33
C MET A 1 44.25 57.04 14.92
N GLY A 2 45.16 56.17 14.50
CA GLY A 2 45.13 55.51 13.20
C GLY A 2 45.09 54.00 13.44
N TYR A 3 44.06 53.34 12.93
CA TYR A 3 43.95 51.89 12.98
C TYR A 3 44.94 51.29 11.96
N GLN A 4 45.87 50.45 12.40
CA GLN A 4 46.63 49.60 11.48
C GLN A 4 45.79 48.38 11.11
N LEU A 5 45.56 48.22 9.81
CA LEU A 5 44.82 47.13 9.21
C LEU A 5 45.65 45.84 9.33
N TRP A 6 45.24 44.93 10.21
CA TRP A 6 45.81 43.59 10.32
C TRP A 6 45.36 42.73 9.13
N HIS A 7 46.06 42.84 8.00
CA HIS A 7 45.97 41.84 6.94
C HIS A 7 47.14 40.88 7.08
N ASN A 8 46.96 39.92 7.98
CA ASN A 8 47.69 38.66 7.93
C ASN A 8 47.12 37.90 6.73
N ILE A 9 47.66 38.13 5.52
CA ILE A 9 47.36 37.27 4.38
C ILE A 9 48.03 35.93 4.73
N PRO A 10 47.28 34.85 4.97
CA PRO A 10 47.92 33.55 5.13
C PRO A 10 48.60 33.25 3.80
N THR A 11 49.94 33.28 3.80
CA THR A 11 50.77 32.71 2.75
C THR A 11 50.25 31.32 2.48
N VAL A 12 49.84 31.08 1.22
CA VAL A 12 49.39 29.79 0.68
C VAL A 12 50.24 28.69 1.32
N GLY A 13 49.65 27.99 2.29
CA GLY A 13 50.19 26.73 2.74
C GLY A 13 50.21 25.85 1.50
N THR A 14 51.40 25.36 1.13
CA THR A 14 51.57 24.32 0.12
C THR A 14 50.56 23.23 0.44
N THR A 15 49.49 23.21 -0.32
CA THR A 15 48.37 22.31 -0.11
C THR A 15 48.78 21.00 -0.73
N ASP A 16 49.00 19.96 0.08
CA ASP A 16 49.12 18.55 -0.35
C ASP A 16 47.76 18.03 -0.88
N ALA A 17 47.10 18.81 -1.72
CA ALA A 17 45.91 18.39 -2.45
C ALA A 17 46.37 17.67 -3.72
N PRO A 18 45.83 16.49 -4.02
CA PRO A 18 46.09 15.86 -5.30
C PRO A 18 45.73 16.83 -6.43
N ASP A 19 46.54 16.80 -7.48
CA ASP A 19 46.34 17.55 -8.72
C ASP A 19 44.86 17.51 -9.14
N ILE A 20 44.32 18.66 -9.58
CA ILE A 20 42.90 18.82 -9.90
C ILE A 20 42.45 17.73 -10.90
N ALA A 21 43.33 17.37 -11.83
CA ALA A 21 43.08 16.28 -12.77
C ALA A 21 42.91 14.92 -12.07
N SER A 22 43.71 14.61 -11.06
CA SER A 22 43.60 13.39 -10.25
C SER A 22 42.29 13.33 -9.47
N ARG A 23 41.80 14.47 -8.96
CA ARG A 23 40.48 14.52 -8.29
C ARG A 23 39.34 14.29 -9.27
N LEU A 24 39.42 14.85 -10.48
CA LEU A 24 38.40 14.66 -11.51
C LEU A 24 38.33 13.19 -11.97
N THR A 25 39.48 12.51 -12.10
CA THR A 25 39.49 11.08 -12.43
C THR A 25 38.93 10.22 -11.31
N GLN A 26 39.24 10.53 -10.05
CA GLN A 26 38.66 9.85 -8.88
C GLN A 26 37.14 10.03 -8.82
N LEU A 27 36.63 11.23 -9.08
CA LEU A 27 35.19 11.50 -9.11
C LEU A 27 34.52 10.76 -10.27
N ALA A 28 35.12 10.74 -11.45
CA ALA A 28 34.60 9.99 -12.59
C ALA A 28 34.50 8.49 -12.30
N HIS A 29 35.53 7.92 -11.66
CA HIS A 29 35.54 6.52 -11.23
C HIS A 29 34.41 6.23 -10.22
N LEU A 30 34.27 7.08 -9.20
CA LEU A 30 33.21 6.93 -8.19
C LEU A 30 31.81 7.05 -8.81
N CYS A 31 31.60 8.02 -9.70
CA CYS A 31 30.32 8.16 -10.40
C CYS A 31 29.99 6.93 -11.25
N MET A 32 31.00 6.31 -11.88
CA MET A 32 30.81 5.08 -12.65
C MET A 32 30.40 3.90 -11.75
N GLU A 33 31.02 3.77 -10.58
CA GLU A 33 30.69 2.74 -9.58
C GLU A 33 29.29 2.96 -8.98
N ILE A 34 28.93 4.20 -8.67
CA ILE A 34 27.57 4.56 -8.25
C ILE A 34 26.57 4.20 -9.34
N GLN A 35 26.85 4.56 -10.59
CA GLN A 35 25.94 4.27 -11.70
C GLN A 35 25.77 2.76 -11.92
N SER A 36 26.84 1.98 -11.86
CA SER A 36 26.77 0.53 -12.00
C SER A 36 26.00 -0.11 -10.85
N SER A 37 26.21 0.34 -9.61
CA SER A 37 25.46 -0.16 -8.44
C SER A 37 23.96 0.18 -8.52
N ILE A 38 23.60 1.38 -9.00
CA ILE A 38 22.20 1.75 -9.27
C ILE A 38 21.60 0.84 -10.33
N GLN A 39 22.31 0.60 -11.44
CA GLN A 39 21.83 -0.28 -12.51
C GLN A 39 21.59 -1.71 -12.01
N LEU A 40 22.51 -2.27 -11.24
CA LEU A 40 22.34 -3.60 -10.62
C LEU A 40 21.13 -3.63 -9.68
N ALA A 41 20.94 -2.59 -8.87
CA ALA A 41 19.78 -2.46 -7.99
C ALA A 41 18.46 -2.40 -8.80
N GLU A 42 18.41 -1.64 -9.89
CA GLU A 42 17.24 -1.60 -10.76
C GLU A 42 16.94 -2.95 -11.41
N GLU A 43 17.96 -3.66 -11.91
CA GLU A 43 17.81 -4.97 -12.52
C GLU A 43 17.28 -6.00 -11.53
N THR A 44 17.80 -6.00 -10.30
CA THR A 44 17.30 -6.88 -9.24
C THR A 44 15.84 -6.55 -8.94
N VAL A 45 15.50 -5.29 -8.69
CA VAL A 45 14.10 -4.86 -8.47
C VAL A 45 13.19 -5.25 -9.63
N LYS A 46 13.62 -5.09 -10.90
CA LYS A 46 12.86 -5.53 -12.09
C LYS A 46 12.61 -7.03 -12.09
N LYS A 47 13.61 -7.85 -11.72
CA LYS A 47 13.47 -9.32 -11.60
C LYS A 47 12.46 -9.70 -10.51
N TRP A 48 12.52 -9.04 -9.35
CA TRP A 48 11.59 -9.28 -8.23
C TRP A 48 10.16 -8.80 -8.52
N ASN A 49 10.02 -7.62 -9.14
CA ASN A 49 8.73 -7.04 -9.53
C ASN A 49 8.09 -7.72 -10.74
N LYS A 50 8.77 -8.68 -11.38
CA LYS A 50 8.20 -9.56 -12.41
C LYS A 50 7.27 -10.62 -11.81
N GLY A 51 6.59 -10.27 -10.72
CA GLY A 51 5.58 -11.12 -10.09
C GLY A 51 4.42 -11.36 -11.06
N ASN A 52 3.98 -12.61 -11.16
CA ASN A 52 2.80 -12.98 -11.92
C ASN A 52 1.56 -12.49 -11.17
N PHE A 53 1.11 -11.28 -11.48
CA PHE A 53 -0.14 -10.75 -10.95
C PHE A 53 -1.33 -11.41 -11.65
N ILE A 54 -2.40 -11.65 -10.89
CA ILE A 54 -3.64 -12.18 -11.45
C ILE A 54 -4.34 -11.03 -12.18
N GLU A 55 -4.49 -11.17 -13.48
CA GLU A 55 -5.23 -10.21 -14.27
C GLU A 55 -6.73 -10.38 -14.05
N HIS A 56 -7.42 -9.27 -13.83
CA HIS A 56 -8.86 -9.24 -13.68
C HIS A 56 -9.49 -8.38 -14.78
N SER A 57 -10.70 -8.74 -15.18
CA SER A 57 -11.46 -7.97 -16.17
C SER A 57 -12.48 -7.05 -15.48
N PRO A 58 -12.75 -5.86 -16.04
CA PRO A 58 -13.86 -5.02 -15.57
C PRO A 58 -15.18 -5.82 -15.67
N GLY A 59 -16.04 -5.68 -14.67
CA GLY A 59 -17.28 -6.45 -14.52
C GLY A 59 -17.14 -7.76 -13.74
N GLN A 60 -15.91 -8.24 -13.48
CA GLN A 60 -15.70 -9.44 -12.66
C GLN A 60 -16.03 -9.18 -11.19
N LYS A 61 -16.66 -10.16 -10.52
CA LYS A 61 -16.84 -10.17 -9.07
C LYS A 61 -15.56 -10.65 -8.37
N VAL A 62 -15.12 -9.93 -7.35
CA VAL A 62 -13.91 -10.23 -6.57
C VAL A 62 -14.15 -10.03 -5.09
N TRP A 63 -13.55 -10.88 -4.26
CA TRP A 63 -13.43 -10.62 -2.82
C TRP A 63 -12.31 -9.63 -2.56
N LEU A 64 -12.54 -8.72 -1.60
CA LEU A 64 -11.53 -7.76 -1.15
C LEU A 64 -10.94 -8.19 0.19
N GLY A 65 -9.62 -8.37 0.25
CA GLY A 65 -8.90 -8.71 1.48
C GLY A 65 -8.96 -7.59 2.53
N ALA A 66 -9.18 -7.97 3.79
CA ALA A 66 -9.34 -7.03 4.92
C ALA A 66 -8.01 -6.51 5.50
N THR A 67 -6.86 -6.94 4.99
CA THR A 67 -5.54 -6.67 5.59
C THR A 67 -5.28 -5.19 5.86
N ASN A 68 -5.68 -4.31 4.93
CA ASN A 68 -5.46 -2.86 5.02
C ASN A 68 -6.74 -2.08 5.37
N LEU A 69 -7.83 -2.79 5.67
CA LEU A 69 -9.15 -2.23 5.90
C LEU A 69 -9.35 -1.95 7.39
N LYS A 70 -8.79 -0.83 7.85
CA LYS A 70 -8.93 -0.36 9.24
C LYS A 70 -10.29 0.31 9.47
N GLY A 71 -10.90 0.06 10.62
CA GLY A 71 -12.13 0.73 11.04
C GLY A 71 -13.43 0.10 10.55
N LEU A 72 -13.36 -1.02 9.82
CA LEU A 72 -14.55 -1.79 9.46
C LEU A 72 -15.08 -2.64 10.62
N HIS A 73 -14.18 -3.21 11.44
CA HIS A 73 -14.55 -4.00 12.61
C HIS A 73 -13.91 -3.43 13.89
N PRO A 74 -14.63 -3.35 15.02
CA PRO A 74 -14.12 -2.79 16.28
C PRO A 74 -12.95 -3.58 16.89
N LYS A 75 -12.82 -4.87 16.57
CA LYS A 75 -11.72 -5.75 17.00
C LYS A 75 -11.12 -6.52 15.83
N ALA A 76 -9.81 -6.37 15.58
CA ALA A 76 -9.16 -7.02 14.43
C ALA A 76 -9.26 -8.56 14.41
N LYS A 77 -9.31 -9.22 15.58
CA LYS A 77 -9.38 -10.69 15.68
C LYS A 77 -10.74 -11.28 15.28
N LEU A 78 -11.80 -10.49 15.35
CA LEU A 78 -13.18 -10.90 15.06
C LEU A 78 -13.68 -10.37 13.72
N GLY A 79 -12.89 -9.54 13.03
CA GLY A 79 -13.24 -9.05 11.70
C GLY A 79 -13.20 -10.14 10.64
N LEU A 80 -13.98 -9.95 9.58
CA LEU A 80 -13.92 -10.79 8.38
C LEU A 80 -12.53 -10.69 7.74
N LYS A 81 -12.01 -11.81 7.23
CA LYS A 81 -10.74 -11.84 6.49
C LYS A 81 -10.86 -11.24 5.10
N CYS A 82 -12.02 -11.42 4.47
CA CYS A 82 -12.36 -10.87 3.17
C CYS A 82 -13.78 -10.32 3.22
N TYR A 83 -14.00 -9.21 2.52
CA TYR A 83 -15.31 -8.60 2.34
C TYR A 83 -15.83 -8.87 0.95
N GLY A 84 -17.16 -8.90 0.86
CA GLY A 84 -18.05 -9.33 -0.22
C GLY A 84 -17.53 -9.41 -1.66
N PRO A 85 -18.28 -10.09 -2.54
CA PRO A 85 -18.01 -9.97 -3.96
C PRO A 85 -18.33 -8.54 -4.41
N PHE A 86 -17.29 -7.74 -4.61
CA PHE A 86 -17.37 -6.43 -5.23
C PHE A 86 -17.14 -6.55 -6.73
N THR A 87 -17.80 -5.71 -7.51
CA THR A 87 -17.60 -5.66 -8.95
C THR A 87 -16.46 -4.71 -9.28
N ILE A 88 -15.52 -5.16 -10.13
CA ILE A 88 -14.51 -4.28 -10.70
C ILE A 88 -15.20 -3.33 -11.69
N ASP A 89 -15.04 -2.04 -11.46
CA ASP A 89 -15.59 -1.01 -12.32
C ASP A 89 -14.68 -0.75 -13.53
N GLN A 90 -13.40 -0.49 -13.25
CA GLN A 90 -12.39 -0.22 -14.27
C GLN A 90 -10.99 -0.68 -13.84
N LYS A 91 -10.15 -1.01 -14.83
CA LYS A 91 -8.73 -1.30 -14.65
C LYS A 91 -7.94 0.00 -14.83
N LEU A 92 -7.30 0.47 -13.77
CA LEU A 92 -6.51 1.71 -13.79
C LEU A 92 -5.07 1.46 -14.22
N SER A 93 -4.50 0.33 -13.80
CA SER A 93 -3.17 -0.12 -14.20
C SER A 93 -3.13 -1.65 -14.26
N PRO A 94 -2.05 -2.28 -14.77
CA PRO A 94 -1.91 -3.74 -14.75
C PRO A 94 -2.10 -4.37 -13.36
N VAL A 95 -1.85 -3.59 -12.30
CA VAL A 95 -1.80 -4.05 -10.92
C VAL A 95 -2.86 -3.37 -10.05
N VAL A 96 -3.57 -2.35 -10.55
CA VAL A 96 -4.49 -1.51 -9.77
C VAL A 96 -5.86 -1.42 -10.42
N TYR A 97 -6.90 -1.69 -9.64
CA TYR A 97 -8.29 -1.76 -10.07
C TYR A 97 -9.18 -0.87 -9.21
N HIS A 98 -10.21 -0.30 -9.84
CA HIS A 98 -11.28 0.44 -9.18
C HIS A 98 -12.46 -0.50 -8.90
N LEU A 99 -12.94 -0.54 -7.67
CA LEU A 99 -14.07 -1.37 -7.24
C LEU A 99 -15.33 -0.54 -6.99
N LYS A 100 -16.48 -1.13 -7.28
CA LYS A 100 -17.78 -0.59 -6.84
C LYS A 100 -18.00 -0.92 -5.37
N LEU A 101 -17.55 -0.01 -4.51
CA LEU A 101 -17.79 -0.10 -3.07
C LEU A 101 -19.16 0.51 -2.69
N PRO A 102 -19.78 0.04 -1.61
CA PRO A 102 -20.95 0.69 -1.03
C PRO A 102 -20.61 2.13 -0.63
N PRO A 103 -21.50 3.12 -0.88
CA PRO A 103 -21.25 4.54 -0.59
C PRO A 103 -21.06 4.81 0.91
N LYS A 104 -21.51 3.89 1.78
CA LYS A 104 -21.33 3.97 3.24
C LYS A 104 -19.87 3.79 3.67
N TRP A 105 -19.04 3.16 2.83
CA TRP A 105 -17.63 2.93 3.14
C TRP A 105 -16.82 4.18 2.84
N LYS A 106 -16.22 4.78 3.87
CA LYS A 106 -15.30 5.92 3.74
C LYS A 106 -13.89 5.48 3.32
N ILE A 107 -13.81 4.47 2.44
CA ILE A 107 -12.56 3.86 1.98
C ILE A 107 -12.40 4.19 0.50
N HIS A 108 -11.18 4.50 0.08
CA HIS A 108 -10.89 4.79 -1.32
C HIS A 108 -11.09 3.52 -2.18
N PRO A 109 -11.87 3.58 -3.28
CA PRO A 109 -12.27 2.40 -4.06
C PRO A 109 -11.17 1.80 -4.95
N VAL A 110 -9.91 2.22 -4.81
CA VAL A 110 -8.79 1.79 -5.66
C VAL A 110 -7.89 0.80 -4.90
N PHE A 111 -7.72 -0.39 -5.44
CA PHE A 111 -7.00 -1.48 -4.78
C PHE A 111 -5.99 -2.18 -5.70
N HIS A 112 -4.92 -2.67 -5.08
CA HIS A 112 -3.90 -3.50 -5.71
C HIS A 112 -4.40 -4.94 -5.91
N THR A 113 -4.05 -5.58 -7.04
CA THR A 113 -4.43 -6.97 -7.40
C THR A 113 -4.15 -8.00 -6.31
N GLY A 114 -3.06 -7.85 -5.57
CA GLY A 114 -2.73 -8.75 -4.46
C GLY A 114 -3.73 -8.77 -3.29
N LEU A 115 -4.68 -7.82 -3.25
CA LEU A 115 -5.78 -7.79 -2.29
C LEU A 115 -7.12 -8.27 -2.89
N LEU A 116 -7.13 -8.62 -4.18
CA LEU A 116 -8.31 -9.05 -4.91
C LEU A 116 -8.24 -10.55 -5.13
N TYR A 117 -9.31 -11.25 -4.76
CA TYR A 117 -9.43 -12.68 -4.99
C TYR A 117 -10.62 -12.95 -5.93
N PRO A 118 -10.45 -13.78 -6.97
CA PRO A 118 -11.55 -14.08 -7.88
C PRO A 118 -12.71 -14.74 -7.14
N TYR A 119 -13.93 -14.29 -7.41
CA TYR A 119 -15.13 -14.90 -6.86
C TYR A 119 -15.66 -16.00 -7.77
N SER A 120 -15.96 -17.17 -7.22
CA SER A 120 -16.62 -18.28 -7.91
C SER A 120 -17.82 -18.76 -7.10
N GLU A 121 -19.01 -18.72 -7.69
CA GLU A 121 -20.23 -19.28 -7.10
C GLU A 121 -20.21 -20.80 -7.28
N THR A 122 -19.96 -21.55 -6.21
CA THR A 122 -20.03 -23.03 -6.23
C THR A 122 -21.46 -23.49 -5.96
N THR A 123 -21.89 -24.55 -6.66
CA THR A 123 -23.25 -25.12 -6.55
C THR A 123 -23.63 -25.56 -5.13
N MET A 124 -22.64 -25.85 -4.28
CA MET A 124 -22.80 -26.23 -2.87
C MET A 124 -23.14 -25.05 -1.95
N HIS A 125 -22.86 -23.80 -2.35
CA HIS A 125 -23.05 -22.58 -1.55
C HIS A 125 -23.95 -21.59 -2.29
N ARG A 126 -25.07 -22.11 -2.82
CA ARG A 126 -26.00 -21.46 -3.75
C ARG A 126 -26.65 -20.17 -3.24
N LYS A 127 -26.74 -20.01 -1.91
CA LYS A 127 -27.14 -18.77 -1.27
C LYS A 127 -26.04 -18.43 -0.28
N ASN A 128 -25.15 -17.54 -0.70
CA ASN A 128 -24.45 -16.75 0.29
C ASN A 128 -25.53 -15.81 0.82
N ASP A 129 -26.12 -16.12 1.97
CA ASP A 129 -26.91 -15.15 2.71
C ASP A 129 -25.91 -14.05 3.09
N LEU A 130 -25.75 -13.10 2.16
CA LEU A 130 -24.87 -11.96 2.30
C LEU A 130 -25.43 -11.21 3.48
N GLN A 131 -24.84 -11.44 4.65
CA GLN A 131 -25.08 -10.58 5.79
C GLN A 131 -24.91 -9.15 5.25
N PRO A 132 -25.95 -8.30 5.36
CA PRO A 132 -25.89 -6.96 4.80
C PRO A 132 -24.61 -6.30 5.31
N PRO A 133 -23.86 -5.58 4.45
CA PRO A 133 -22.63 -4.93 4.87
C PRO A 133 -22.89 -4.15 6.17
N PRO A 134 -22.11 -4.39 7.23
CA PRO A 134 -22.41 -3.82 8.54
C PRO A 134 -22.49 -2.30 8.46
N GLU A 135 -23.46 -1.72 9.17
CA GLU A 135 -23.64 -0.28 9.21
C GLU A 135 -22.54 0.34 10.07
N LEU A 136 -21.85 1.34 9.52
CA LEU A 136 -20.81 2.08 10.24
C LEU A 136 -21.40 3.36 10.86
N ILE A 137 -22.01 3.23 12.03
CA ILE A 137 -22.42 4.38 12.85
C ILE A 137 -21.30 4.63 13.88
N LYS A 138 -20.70 5.84 13.89
CA LYS A 138 -19.61 6.22 14.81
C LYS A 138 -18.40 5.24 14.87
N ASN A 139 -18.00 4.64 13.75
CA ASN A 139 -16.90 3.65 13.67
C ASN A 139 -17.13 2.35 14.45
N GLN A 140 -18.39 1.97 14.71
CA GLN A 140 -18.76 0.68 15.29
C GLN A 140 -19.83 0.02 14.40
N GLU A 141 -19.78 -1.32 14.31
CA GLU A 141 -20.78 -2.10 13.57
C GLU A 141 -22.06 -2.19 14.41
N GLU A 142 -23.17 -1.68 13.87
CA GLU A 142 -24.51 -1.89 14.43
C GLU A 142 -25.30 -2.82 13.49
N PHE A 143 -25.94 -3.84 14.07
CA PHE A 143 -26.83 -4.76 13.37
C PHE A 143 -28.27 -4.46 13.75
N GLU A 144 -29.14 -4.28 12.75
CA GLU A 144 -30.57 -4.25 12.99
C GLU A 144 -31.04 -5.68 13.30
N ILE A 145 -31.50 -5.92 14.53
CA ILE A 145 -31.98 -7.22 14.98
C ILE A 145 -33.46 -7.33 14.60
N GLU A 146 -33.81 -8.22 13.66
CA GLU A 146 -35.20 -8.41 13.24
C GLU A 146 -36.11 -8.89 14.39
N ARG A 147 -35.60 -9.81 15.21
CA ARG A 147 -36.32 -10.40 16.34
C ARG A 147 -35.37 -11.15 17.27
N ILE A 148 -35.61 -11.05 18.59
CA ILE A 148 -35.00 -11.92 19.59
C ILE A 148 -35.81 -13.22 19.65
N ILE A 149 -35.18 -14.36 19.36
CA ILE A 149 -35.86 -15.68 19.30
C ILE A 149 -36.02 -16.30 20.69
N ASP A 150 -35.02 -16.14 21.57
CA ASP A 150 -35.07 -16.69 22.92
C ASP A 150 -34.14 -15.89 23.87
N LEU A 151 -34.53 -15.78 25.14
CA LEU A 151 -33.79 -15.05 26.18
C LEU A 151 -33.80 -15.86 27.48
N LYS A 152 -32.63 -16.37 27.87
CA LYS A 152 -32.45 -17.08 29.15
C LYS A 152 -31.83 -16.16 30.19
N THR A 153 -32.61 -15.74 31.17
CA THR A 153 -32.12 -15.01 32.35
C THR A 153 -31.69 -15.99 33.44
N VAL A 154 -30.44 -15.92 33.89
CA VAL A 154 -29.96 -16.64 35.08
C VAL A 154 -30.14 -15.73 36.29
N GLY A 155 -31.00 -16.13 37.22
CA GLY A 155 -31.22 -15.43 38.49
C GLY A 155 -30.00 -15.51 39.39
N LYS A 156 -29.76 -14.43 40.16
CA LYS A 156 -28.67 -14.28 41.14
C LYS A 156 -28.71 -15.34 42.23
#